data_AF-A0A454W5Y1-F1
#
_entry.id   AF-A0A454W5Y1-F1
#
_cell.length_a   1.000
_cell.length_b   1.000
_cell.length_c   1.000
_cell.angle_alpha   90.00
_cell.angle_beta   90.00
_cell.angle_gamma   90.00
#
_symmetry.space_group_name_H-M   'P 1'
#
loop_
_entity.id
_entity.type
_entity.pdbx_description
1 polymer ?
#
loop_
_entity_poly.entity_id
_entity_poly.type
_entity_poly.pdbx_seq_one_letter_code
_entity_poly.pdbx_strand_id
1 'polypeptide(L)'
;MELRSVEELMDLLYACRGEQPAGEYGGGPGDPHGHALRTAALLRRRRPADKELQVAGLVAPVGRLLWPDGPAGRAAEAVRPLLGARVARLLRRGARPGDWAHDDDLSTLRQAQEEARTAVFDAGVLEDWRTVLELTAARNSRLGAVD
;
A
#
# COMPACT_ATOMS: atom_id res chain seq x y z
N MET A 1 5.22 -15.87 5.19
CA MET A 1 6.23 -15.14 4.42
C MET A 1 6.32 -13.74 4.99
N GLU A 2 7.53 -13.26 5.25
CA GLU A 2 7.83 -11.92 5.78
C GLU A 2 8.75 -11.22 4.78
N LEU A 3 8.55 -9.92 4.59
CA LEU A 3 9.39 -9.12 3.70
C LEU A 3 10.65 -8.69 4.44
N ARG A 4 11.80 -8.99 3.85
CA ARG A 4 13.11 -8.76 4.44
C ARG A 4 13.85 -7.59 3.78
N SER A 5 13.46 -7.18 2.57
CA SER A 5 14.09 -6.05 1.89
C SER A 5 13.14 -5.24 1.00
N VAL A 6 13.60 -4.04 0.62
CA VAL A 6 12.87 -3.16 -0.30
C VAL A 6 12.84 -3.76 -1.71
N GLU A 7 13.88 -4.48 -2.12
CA GLU A 7 13.95 -5.18 -3.40
C GLU A 7 12.84 -6.24 -3.51
N GLU A 8 12.68 -7.09 -2.49
CA GLU A 8 11.59 -8.09 -2.46
C GLU A 8 10.21 -7.43 -2.55
N LEU A 9 10.02 -6.29 -1.88
CA LEU A 9 8.78 -5.53 -1.95
C LEU A 9 8.55 -4.91 -3.33
N MET A 10 9.60 -4.37 -3.96
CA MET A 10 9.55 -3.82 -5.32
C MET A 10 9.17 -4.91 -6.32
N ASP A 11 9.78 -6.09 -6.23
CA ASP A 11 9.48 -7.23 -7.11
C ASP A 11 8.01 -7.65 -6.99
N LEU A 12 7.46 -7.70 -5.77
CA LEU A 12 6.03 -7.97 -5.56
C LEU A 12 5.13 -6.87 -6.12
N LEU A 13 5.54 -5.61 -6.02
CA LEU A 13 4.80 -4.49 -6.60
C LEU A 13 4.81 -4.57 -8.13
N TYR A 14 5.94 -4.91 -8.76
CA TYR A 14 5.96 -5.20 -10.20
C TYR A 14 5.11 -6.41 -10.56
N ALA A 15 5.09 -7.46 -9.76
CA ALA A 15 4.23 -8.62 -9.99
C ALA A 15 2.72 -8.28 -9.91
N CYS A 16 2.35 -7.21 -9.20
CA CYS A 16 0.97 -6.69 -9.23
C CYS A 16 0.60 -6.06 -10.59
N ARG A 17 1.57 -5.79 -11.47
CA ARG A 17 1.33 -5.25 -12.83
C ARG A 17 0.89 -6.39 -13.75
N GLY A 18 -0.35 -6.34 -14.23
CA GLY A 18 -0.85 -7.29 -15.22
C GLY A 18 -1.73 -8.42 -14.70
N GLU A 19 -2.04 -8.47 -13.40
CA GLU A 19 -3.14 -9.26 -12.87
C GLU A 19 -4.49 -8.67 -13.35
N GLN A 20 -4.86 -8.95 -14.60
CA GLN A 20 -6.24 -8.78 -15.05
C GLN A 20 -7.03 -10.01 -14.59
N PRO A 21 -8.12 -9.85 -13.81
CA PRO A 21 -9.02 -10.97 -13.62
C PRO A 21 -9.58 -11.36 -14.98
N ALA A 22 -9.38 -12.62 -15.38
CA ALA A 22 -9.95 -13.16 -16.60
C ALA A 22 -11.49 -13.04 -16.52
N GLY A 23 -12.05 -12.09 -17.27
CA GLY A 23 -13.48 -11.79 -17.26
C GLY A 23 -13.83 -10.86 -18.41
N GLU A 24 -14.33 -11.47 -19.48
CA GLU A 24 -14.85 -10.80 -20.67
C GLU A 24 -16.00 -9.84 -20.30
N TYR A 25 -15.98 -8.65 -20.90
CA TYR A 25 -17.04 -7.63 -20.86
C TYR A 25 -17.41 -7.06 -19.48
N GLY A 26 -16.65 -6.05 -19.05
CA GLY A 26 -17.16 -4.96 -18.20
C GLY A 26 -16.65 -4.94 -16.76
N GLY A 27 -15.69 -4.06 -16.48
CA GLY A 27 -15.52 -3.47 -15.15
C GLY A 27 -14.83 -4.33 -14.09
N GLY A 28 -13.79 -5.09 -14.44
CA GLY A 28 -12.87 -5.64 -13.44
C GLY A 28 -12.13 -4.51 -12.68
N PRO A 29 -11.69 -4.73 -11.43
CA PRO A 29 -10.84 -3.77 -10.72
C PRO A 29 -9.61 -3.50 -11.58
N GLY A 30 -9.48 -2.27 -12.08
CA GLY A 30 -8.38 -1.91 -12.99
C GLY A 30 -7.01 -2.21 -12.40
N ASP A 31 -5.99 -2.25 -13.28
CA ASP A 31 -4.57 -2.51 -12.97
C ASP A 31 -4.18 -2.18 -11.51
N PRO A 32 -4.04 -3.20 -10.64
CA PRO A 32 -3.78 -3.00 -9.21
C PRO A 32 -2.50 -2.20 -8.94
N HIS A 33 -1.49 -2.39 -9.78
CA HIS A 33 -0.24 -1.63 -9.73
C HIS A 33 -0.47 -0.14 -10.04
N GLY A 34 -1.12 0.18 -11.16
CA GLY A 34 -1.46 1.56 -11.53
C GLY A 34 -2.39 2.23 -10.52
N HIS A 35 -3.35 1.50 -9.95
CA HIS A 35 -4.20 1.99 -8.88
C HIS A 35 -3.40 2.35 -7.62
N ALA A 36 -2.42 1.54 -7.25
CA ALA A 36 -1.56 1.80 -6.12
C ALA A 36 -0.67 3.04 -6.32
N LEU A 37 -0.09 3.21 -7.52
CA LEU A 37 0.68 4.41 -7.87
C LEU A 37 -0.19 5.67 -7.80
N ARG A 38 -1.40 5.65 -8.38
CA ARG A 38 -2.34 6.78 -8.30
C ARG A 38 -2.71 7.09 -6.84
N THR A 39 -2.98 6.07 -6.03
CA THR A 39 -3.27 6.23 -4.61
C THR A 39 -2.11 6.89 -3.87
N ALA A 40 -0.89 6.38 -4.05
CA ALA A 40 0.31 6.94 -3.41
C ALA A 40 0.56 8.39 -3.85
N ALA A 41 0.42 8.70 -5.14
CA ALA A 41 0.57 10.04 -5.68
C ALA A 41 -0.46 11.04 -5.10
N LEU A 42 -1.72 10.63 -4.96
CA LEU A 42 -2.75 11.44 -4.29
C LEU A 42 -2.39 11.70 -2.82
N LEU A 43 -1.93 10.68 -2.10
CA LEU A 43 -1.51 10.82 -0.70
C LEU A 43 -0.30 11.75 -0.57
N ARG A 44 0.65 11.71 -1.52
CA ARG A 44 1.79 12.62 -1.57
C ARG A 44 1.37 14.07 -1.78
N ARG A 45 0.31 14.31 -2.56
CA ARG A 45 -0.26 15.66 -2.74
C ARG A 45 -0.98 16.15 -1.49
N ARG A 46 -1.76 15.28 -0.83
CA ARG A 46 -2.57 15.64 0.36
C ARG A 46 -1.75 15.74 1.65
N ARG A 47 -0.78 14.83 1.83
CA ARG A 47 0.05 14.67 3.04
C ARG A 47 1.52 14.52 2.64
N PRO A 48 2.17 15.57 2.12
CA PRO A 48 3.52 15.48 1.56
C PRO A 48 4.58 15.03 2.58
N ALA A 49 4.41 15.40 3.85
CA ALA A 49 5.32 15.00 4.92
C ALA A 49 5.15 13.53 5.35
N ASP A 50 3.98 12.94 5.13
CA ASP A 50 3.65 11.61 5.67
C ASP A 50 4.02 10.48 4.71
N LYS A 51 5.25 9.98 4.83
CA LYS A 51 5.77 8.90 3.98
C LYS A 51 5.14 7.55 4.28
N GLU A 52 4.84 7.26 5.55
CA GLU A 52 4.21 5.99 5.95
C GLU A 52 2.79 5.87 5.36
N LEU A 53 2.03 6.96 5.33
CA LEU A 53 0.71 6.99 4.70
C LEU A 53 0.79 6.78 3.18
N GLN A 54 1.73 7.46 2.51
CA GLN A 54 1.97 7.30 1.08
C GLN A 54 2.34 5.84 0.74
N VAL A 55 3.26 5.26 1.50
CA VAL A 55 3.70 3.86 1.37
C VAL A 55 2.54 2.89 1.62
N ALA A 56 1.69 3.14 2.61
CA ALA A 56 0.51 2.29 2.86
C ALA A 56 -0.45 2.24 1.65
N GLY A 57 -0.59 3.36 0.93
CA GLY A 57 -1.33 3.41 -0.33
C GLY A 57 -0.66 2.60 -1.44
N LEU A 58 0.67 2.70 -1.55
CA LEU A 58 1.47 2.01 -2.56
C LEU A 58 1.47 0.49 -2.37
N VAL A 59 1.59 -0.01 -1.14
CA VAL A 59 1.78 -1.45 -0.87
C VAL A 59 0.47 -2.21 -0.64
N ALA A 60 -0.68 -1.52 -0.72
CA ALA A 60 -2.01 -2.11 -0.61
C ALA A 60 -2.28 -3.35 -1.49
N PRO A 61 -1.82 -3.45 -2.77
CA PRO A 61 -2.10 -4.62 -3.60
C PRO A 61 -1.27 -5.86 -3.22
N VAL A 62 -0.11 -5.72 -2.56
CA VAL A 62 0.79 -6.83 -2.21
C VAL A 62 0.07 -7.90 -1.37
N GLY A 63 -0.80 -7.47 -0.46
CA GLY A 63 -1.60 -8.37 0.36
C GLY A 63 -2.56 -9.25 -0.43
N ARG A 64 -3.21 -8.67 -1.45
CA ARG A 64 -4.12 -9.39 -2.34
C ARG A 64 -3.37 -10.34 -3.27
N LEU A 65 -2.18 -9.96 -3.72
CA LEU A 65 -1.33 -10.83 -4.55
C LEU A 65 -0.84 -12.06 -3.76
N LEU A 66 -0.32 -11.85 -2.55
CA LEU A 66 0.20 -12.92 -1.72
C LEU A 66 -0.90 -13.81 -1.14
N TRP A 67 -2.07 -13.24 -0.87
CA TRP A 67 -3.21 -13.94 -0.29
C TRP A 67 -4.54 -13.44 -0.87
N PRO A 68 -4.95 -13.91 -2.07
CA PRO A 68 -6.19 -13.49 -2.71
C PRO A 68 -7.43 -13.74 -1.84
N ASP A 69 -7.48 -14.90 -1.17
CA ASP A 69 -8.57 -15.33 -0.28
C ASP A 69 -8.21 -15.25 1.21
N GLY A 70 -7.07 -14.65 1.56
CA GLY A 70 -6.58 -14.63 2.93
C GLY A 70 -7.04 -13.42 3.74
N PRO A 71 -6.98 -13.50 5.07
CA PRO A 71 -7.35 -12.38 5.92
C PRO A 71 -6.40 -11.20 5.70
N ALA A 72 -6.95 -9.98 5.61
CA ALA A 72 -6.17 -8.73 5.46
C ALA A 72 -5.07 -8.57 6.53
N GLY A 73 -5.22 -9.22 7.69
CA GLY A 73 -4.20 -9.30 8.74
C GLY A 73 -2.87 -9.92 8.29
N ARG A 74 -2.87 -10.89 7.38
CA ARG A 74 -1.62 -11.55 6.91
C ARG A 74 -0.72 -10.62 6.12
N ALA A 75 -1.31 -9.78 5.27
CA ALA A 75 -0.59 -8.78 4.50
C ALA A 75 0.12 -7.76 5.39
N ALA A 76 -0.59 -7.31 6.43
CA ALA A 76 -0.04 -6.39 7.41
C ALA A 76 1.13 -7.01 8.18
N GLU A 77 1.02 -8.28 8.61
CA GLU A 77 2.12 -8.96 9.29
C GLU A 77 3.33 -9.13 8.37
N ALA A 78 3.11 -9.45 7.09
CA ALA A 78 4.19 -9.66 6.14
C ALA A 78 5.05 -8.40 5.92
N VAL A 79 4.44 -7.21 5.91
CA VAL A 79 5.17 -5.95 5.72
C VAL A 79 5.71 -5.35 7.03
N ARG A 80 5.18 -5.76 8.18
CA ARG A 80 5.46 -5.13 9.49
C ARG A 80 6.96 -5.10 9.83
N PRO A 81 7.75 -6.17 9.62
CA PRO A 81 9.19 -6.16 9.90
C PRO A 81 9.96 -5.11 9.07
N LEU A 82 9.51 -4.86 7.84
CA LEU A 82 10.18 -3.93 6.93
C LEU A 82 9.67 -2.49 7.12
N LEU A 83 8.36 -2.28 7.07
CA LEU A 83 7.74 -0.95 6.97
C LEU A 83 7.17 -0.42 8.29
N GLY A 84 7.19 -1.24 9.34
CA GLY A 84 6.79 -0.86 10.68
C GLY A 84 5.31 -0.98 11.00
N ALA A 85 5.00 -0.77 12.28
CA ALA A 85 3.68 -1.03 12.85
C ALA A 85 2.58 -0.11 12.29
N ARG A 86 2.90 1.15 11.98
CA ARG A 86 1.91 2.10 11.43
C ARG A 86 1.46 1.68 10.04
N VAL A 87 2.39 1.35 9.15
CA VAL A 87 2.06 0.87 7.79
C VAL A 87 1.26 -0.44 7.86
N ALA A 88 1.69 -1.39 8.69
CA ALA A 88 0.94 -2.62 8.93
C ALA A 88 -0.51 -2.35 9.38
N ARG A 89 -0.68 -1.44 10.35
CA ARG A 89 -2.01 -1.01 10.85
C ARG A 89 -2.89 -0.42 9.74
N LEU A 90 -2.32 0.40 8.86
CA LEU A 90 -3.03 1.00 7.73
C LEU A 90 -3.44 -0.04 6.67
N LEU A 91 -2.73 -1.16 6.57
CA LEU A 91 -3.04 -2.27 5.65
C LEU A 91 -4.04 -3.28 6.19
N ARG A 92 -4.17 -3.44 7.52
CA ARG A 92 -5.14 -4.37 8.15
C ARG A 92 -6.62 -4.02 7.88
N ARG A 93 -6.95 -3.10 6.96
CA ARG A 93 -8.30 -2.58 6.71
C ARG A 93 -9.37 -3.68 6.76
N GLY A 94 -10.33 -3.50 7.66
CA GLY A 94 -11.62 -4.20 7.59
C GLY A 94 -11.95 -5.24 8.67
N ALA A 95 -11.22 -5.36 9.78
CA ALA A 95 -11.58 -6.36 10.80
C ALA A 95 -12.91 -6.07 11.53
N ARG A 96 -13.27 -4.81 11.82
CA ARG A 96 -14.59 -4.44 12.40
C ARG A 96 -15.07 -3.06 11.96
N PRO A 97 -16.34 -2.88 11.59
CA PRO A 97 -16.94 -1.56 11.40
C PRO A 97 -17.20 -0.94 12.78
N GLY A 98 -16.33 -0.04 13.23
CA GLY A 98 -16.48 0.66 14.51
C GLY A 98 -15.27 1.50 14.92
N ASP A 99 -14.05 0.98 14.69
CA ASP A 99 -12.80 1.63 15.13
C ASP A 99 -12.31 2.77 14.21
N TRP A 100 -12.95 2.98 13.06
CA TRP A 100 -12.41 3.80 11.97
C TRP A 100 -12.99 5.21 11.86
N ALA A 101 -14.09 5.51 12.56
CA ALA A 101 -14.81 6.78 12.38
C ALA A 101 -14.00 8.01 12.85
N HIS A 102 -12.91 7.79 13.59
CA HIS A 102 -12.04 8.85 14.14
C HIS A 102 -10.59 8.79 13.63
N ASP A 103 -10.27 7.83 12.75
CA ASP A 103 -8.92 7.74 12.20
C ASP A 103 -8.83 8.52 10.88
N ASP A 104 -8.26 9.72 10.99
CA ASP A 104 -8.05 10.65 9.88
C ASP A 104 -7.12 10.06 8.80
N ASP A 105 -6.10 9.29 9.17
CA ASP A 105 -5.19 8.64 8.22
C ASP A 105 -5.94 7.59 7.38
N LEU A 106 -6.78 6.78 8.03
CA LEU A 106 -7.57 5.76 7.35
C LEU A 106 -8.67 6.36 6.49
N SER A 107 -9.28 7.44 6.95
CA SER A 107 -10.25 8.22 6.16
C SER A 107 -9.58 8.79 4.91
N THR A 108 -8.40 9.41 5.08
CA THR A 108 -7.60 9.96 3.98
C THR A 108 -7.17 8.89 2.98
N LEU A 109 -6.65 7.75 3.46
CA LEU A 109 -6.24 6.63 2.61
C LEU A 109 -7.43 5.98 1.89
N ARG A 110 -8.61 5.91 2.51
CA ARG A 110 -9.83 5.40 1.85
C ARG A 110 -10.31 6.34 0.76
N GLN A 111 -10.32 7.65 1.03
CA GLN A 111 -10.70 8.64 0.03
C GLN A 111 -9.71 8.67 -1.14
N ALA A 112 -8.41 8.49 -0.89
CA ALA A 112 -7.40 8.42 -1.96
C ALA A 112 -7.57 7.17 -2.82
N GLN A 113 -7.86 6.01 -2.20
CA GLN A 113 -8.17 4.78 -2.95
C GLN A 113 -9.43 4.95 -3.80
N GLU A 114 -10.49 5.56 -3.29
CA GLU A 114 -11.70 5.79 -4.08
C GLU A 114 -11.42 6.70 -5.29
N GLU A 115 -10.76 7.84 -5.07
CA GLU A 115 -10.40 8.78 -6.13
C GLU A 115 -9.46 8.15 -7.18
N ALA A 116 -8.52 7.30 -6.75
CA ALA A 116 -7.60 6.61 -7.66
C ALA A 116 -8.28 5.63 -8.64
N ARG A 117 -9.56 5.27 -8.43
CA ARG A 117 -10.31 4.43 -9.38
C ARG A 117 -10.68 5.17 -10.65
N THR A 118 -10.95 6.47 -10.55
CA THR A 118 -11.42 7.30 -11.68
C THR A 118 -10.43 8.37 -12.09
N ALA A 119 -9.38 8.61 -11.29
CA ALA A 119 -8.38 9.63 -11.59
C ALA A 119 -7.58 9.31 -12.86
N VAL A 120 -7.53 10.30 -13.76
CA VAL A 120 -6.76 10.26 -15.01
C VAL A 120 -5.61 11.24 -14.89
N PHE A 121 -4.47 10.77 -14.37
CA PHE A 121 -3.22 11.51 -14.35
C PHE A 121 -2.03 10.55 -14.35
N ASP A 122 -0.88 11.03 -14.79
CA ASP A 122 0.37 10.29 -14.69
C ASP A 122 0.85 10.27 -13.23
N ALA A 123 0.81 9.09 -12.62
CA ALA A 123 1.21 8.87 -11.24
C ALA A 123 2.72 8.65 -11.05
N GLY A 124 3.49 8.71 -12.15
CA GLY A 124 4.89 8.34 -12.18
C GLY A 124 5.08 6.83 -12.23
N VAL A 125 6.32 6.40 -12.10
CA VAL A 125 6.70 4.99 -12.14
C VAL A 125 7.03 4.46 -10.73
N LEU A 126 7.12 3.15 -10.57
CA LEU A 126 7.37 2.54 -9.26
C LEU A 126 8.76 2.90 -8.72
N GLU A 127 9.72 3.09 -9.61
CA GLU A 127 11.10 3.45 -9.34
C GLU A 127 11.21 4.78 -8.57
N ASP A 128 10.31 5.73 -8.84
CA ASP A 128 10.25 7.03 -8.14
C ASP A 128 9.93 6.89 -6.64
N TRP A 129 9.36 5.74 -6.25
CA TRP A 129 8.99 5.44 -4.87
C TRP A 129 10.06 4.67 -4.10
N ARG A 130 11.10 4.16 -4.77
CA ARG A 130 12.16 3.36 -4.12
C ARG A 130 12.78 4.09 -2.92
N THR A 131 13.19 5.35 -3.10
CA THR A 131 13.78 6.14 -2.02
C THR A 131 12.81 6.33 -0.84
N VAL A 132 11.52 6.46 -1.09
CA VAL A 132 10.51 6.59 -0.02
C VAL A 132 10.35 5.28 0.75
N LEU A 133 10.38 4.14 0.06
CA LEU A 133 10.36 2.81 0.66
C LEU A 133 11.62 2.58 1.52
N GLU A 134 12.80 2.89 1.00
CA GLU A 134 14.08 2.81 1.71
C GLU A 134 14.11 3.69 2.96
N LEU A 135 13.65 4.94 2.85
CA LEU A 135 13.56 5.85 4.00
C LEU A 135 12.62 5.32 5.08
N THR A 136 11.48 4.75 4.67
CA THR A 136 10.50 4.18 5.61
C THR A 136 11.06 2.92 6.29
N ALA A 137 11.70 2.05 5.53
CA ALA A 137 12.35 0.84 6.05
C ALA A 137 13.48 1.17 7.03
N ALA A 138 14.39 2.07 6.64
CA ALA A 138 15.50 2.50 7.49
C ALA A 138 15.01 3.17 8.78
N ARG A 139 13.92 3.94 8.73
CA ARG A 139 13.28 4.51 9.93
C ARG A 139 12.76 3.41 10.85
N ASN A 140 12.09 2.39 10.31
CA ASN A 140 11.60 1.28 11.12
C ASN A 140 12.73 0.48 11.76
N SER A 141 13.81 0.19 11.02
CA SER A 141 14.98 -0.51 11.57
C SER A 141 15.62 0.24 12.73
N ARG A 142 15.70 1.59 12.66
CA ARG A 142 16.20 2.41 13.77
C ARG A 142 15.28 2.35 15.00
N LEU A 143 13.97 2.36 14.79
CA LEU A 143 12.99 2.24 15.88
C LEU A 143 13.03 0.85 16.55
N GLY A 144 13.30 -0.21 15.79
CA GLY A 144 13.48 -1.55 16.35
C GLY A 144 14.81 -1.79 17.07
N ALA A 145 15.79 -0.89 16.93
CA ALA A 145 17.08 -0.97 17.61
C ALA A 145 17.11 -0.20 18.95
N VAL A 146 16.08 0.59 19.25
CA VAL A 146 15.96 1.38 20.49
C VAL A 146 14.96 0.79 21.50
N ASP A 147 14.38 -0.37 21.17
CA ASP A 147 13.50 -1.19 22.03
C ASP A 147 14.31 -2.39 22.54
#